data_AF-A0A968TKQ0-F1
#
_entry.id   AF-A0A968TKQ0-F1
#
_cell.length_a   1.000
_cell.length_b   1.000
_cell.length_c   1.000
_cell.angle_alpha   90.00
_cell.angle_beta   90.00
_cell.angle_gamma   90.00
#
_symmetry.space_group_name_H-M   'P 1'
#
loop_
_entity.id
_entity.type
_entity.pdbx_description
1 polymer ?
#
loop_
_entity_poly.entity_id
_entity_poly.type
_entity_poly.pdbx_seq_one_letter_code
_entity_poly.pdbx_strand_id
1 'polypeptide(L)'
;MEESASYLKLKTLVNALLPHVDLPEVLLEIQAKTGFMDEFTHVNESFARVSDLSTSICAVLIASACNIGITPLVRSDVTALARGRLTWVEQNYIRPETLVRANARLVDAQTQIALAQTWGGGEVASADGLRFVVPVRTLNAGPNSK
;
A
#
# COMPACT_ATOMS: atom_id res chain seq x y z
N MET A 1 -22.29 -22.10 -10.23
CA MET A 1 -21.26 -23.10 -9.85
C MET A 1 -21.35 -23.19 -8.34
N GLU A 2 -21.64 -24.38 -7.80
CA GLU A 2 -21.71 -24.59 -6.35
C GLU A 2 -20.28 -24.69 -5.79
N GLU A 3 -19.97 -23.91 -4.76
CA GLU A 3 -18.62 -23.90 -4.17
C GLU A 3 -18.34 -25.23 -3.46
N SER A 4 -17.16 -25.82 -3.66
CA SER A 4 -16.78 -27.10 -3.03
C SER A 4 -16.73 -26.97 -1.49
N ALA A 5 -17.19 -27.99 -0.77
CA ALA A 5 -17.09 -28.06 0.69
C ALA A 5 -15.65 -27.92 1.21
N SER A 6 -14.66 -28.40 0.43
CA SER A 6 -13.23 -28.26 0.77
C SER A 6 -12.76 -26.80 0.72
N TYR A 7 -13.22 -26.03 -0.27
CA TYR A 7 -12.93 -24.60 -0.40
C TYR A 7 -13.57 -23.81 0.73
N LEU A 8 -14.84 -24.08 1.05
CA LEU A 8 -15.54 -23.39 2.16
C LEU A 8 -14.81 -23.61 3.49
N LYS A 9 -14.40 -24.86 3.78
CA LYS A 9 -13.61 -25.19 4.97
C LYS A 9 -12.29 -24.42 5.01
N LEU A 10 -11.55 -24.38 3.90
CA LEU A 10 -10.29 -23.64 3.82
C LEU A 10 -10.50 -22.13 4.02
N LYS A 11 -11.51 -21.55 3.36
CA LYS A 11 -11.86 -20.13 3.48
C LYS A 11 -12.16 -19.74 4.92
N THR A 12 -12.95 -20.55 5.64
CA THR A 12 -13.23 -20.30 7.06
C THR A 12 -11.96 -20.32 7.91
N LEU A 13 -11.08 -21.30 7.69
CA LEU A 13 -9.82 -21.39 8.42
C LEU A 13 -8.89 -20.21 8.14
N VAL A 14 -8.75 -19.81 6.88
CA VAL A 14 -7.91 -18.66 6.48
C VAL A 14 -8.47 -17.37 7.06
N ASN A 15 -9.78 -17.14 6.94
CA ASN A 15 -10.41 -15.92 7.49
C ASN A 15 -10.25 -15.82 9.01
N ALA A 16 -10.28 -16.94 9.73
CA ALA A 16 -10.04 -16.96 11.17
C ALA A 16 -8.59 -16.59 11.57
N LEU A 17 -7.64 -16.67 10.62
CA LEU A 17 -6.24 -16.32 10.83
C LEU A 17 -5.90 -14.89 10.39
N LEU A 18 -6.78 -14.24 9.62
CA LEU A 18 -6.55 -12.87 9.14
C LEU A 18 -7.02 -11.87 10.20
N PRO A 19 -6.13 -11.00 10.72
CA PRO A 19 -6.54 -9.98 11.67
C PRO A 19 -7.46 -8.95 11.00
N HIS A 20 -8.46 -8.48 11.73
CA HIS A 20 -9.25 -7.31 11.35
C HIS A 20 -8.48 -6.06 11.77
N VAL A 21 -7.88 -5.37 10.81
CA VAL A 21 -7.06 -4.18 11.01
C VAL A 21 -7.35 -3.17 9.91
N ASP A 22 -7.36 -1.89 10.24
CA ASP A 22 -7.59 -0.84 9.26
C ASP A 22 -6.31 -0.59 8.43
N LEU A 23 -6.46 -0.29 7.14
CA LEU A 23 -5.32 -0.08 6.23
C LEU A 23 -4.30 0.98 6.72
N PRO A 24 -4.68 2.13 7.31
CA PRO A 24 -3.73 3.06 7.90
C PRO A 24 -2.93 2.47 9.06
N GLU A 25 -3.54 1.65 9.90
CA GLU A 25 -2.86 1.01 11.03
C GLU A 25 -1.79 0.05 10.52
N VAL A 26 -2.11 -0.76 9.50
CA VAL A 26 -1.13 -1.63 8.82
C VAL A 26 0.02 -0.80 8.26
N LEU A 27 -0.27 0.31 7.59
CA LEU A 27 0.76 1.12 6.95
C LEU A 27 1.71 1.77 7.98
N LEU A 28 1.18 2.23 9.12
CA LEU A 28 1.96 2.77 10.22
C LEU A 28 2.77 1.68 10.95
N GLU A 29 2.22 0.47 11.09
CA GLU A 29 2.96 -0.67 11.64
C GLU A 29 4.14 -1.06 10.73
N ILE A 30 3.92 -1.11 9.41
CA ILE A 30 4.99 -1.36 8.44
C ILE A 30 6.01 -0.23 8.44
N GLN A 31 5.59 1.01 8.66
CA GLN A 31 6.53 2.11 8.87
C GLN A 31 7.40 1.87 10.10
N ALA A 32 6.81 1.50 11.24
CA ALA A 32 7.58 1.21 12.45
C ALA A 32 8.56 0.05 12.28
N LYS A 33 8.24 -0.93 11.41
CA LYS A 33 9.10 -2.09 11.13
C LYS A 33 10.22 -1.82 10.13
N THR A 34 9.97 -0.98 9.12
CA THR A 34 10.87 -0.86 7.96
C THR A 34 11.48 0.53 7.77
N GLY A 35 10.88 1.56 8.36
CA GLY A 35 11.29 2.95 8.15
C GLY A 35 11.07 3.45 6.72
N PHE A 36 10.28 2.77 5.89
CA PHE A 36 10.16 3.10 4.46
C PHE A 36 9.68 4.54 4.20
N MET A 37 8.90 5.13 5.10
CA MET A 37 8.42 6.49 4.97
C MET A 37 9.53 7.55 5.20
N ASP A 38 10.68 7.16 5.73
CA ASP A 38 11.82 8.06 5.92
C ASP A 38 12.47 8.43 4.57
N GLU A 39 12.20 7.65 3.52
CA GLU A 39 12.66 7.89 2.15
C GLU A 39 11.90 9.03 1.45
N PHE A 40 10.73 9.41 1.98
CA PHE A 40 10.00 10.60 1.53
C PHE A 40 10.67 11.84 2.13
N THR A 41 11.66 12.34 1.40
CA THR A 41 12.37 13.58 1.72
C THR A 41 11.72 14.77 1.01
N HIS A 42 11.79 15.95 1.63
CA HIS A 42 11.32 17.19 1.02
C HIS A 42 12.09 17.48 -0.29
N VAL A 43 11.45 18.09 -1.28
CA VAL A 43 12.06 18.43 -2.58
C VAL A 43 13.32 19.31 -2.45
N ASN A 44 13.37 20.12 -1.39
CA ASN A 44 14.53 20.88 -0.98
C ASN A 44 15.05 20.34 0.36
N GLU A 45 16.33 19.96 0.43
CA GLU A 45 16.96 19.34 1.61
C GLU A 45 17.07 20.26 2.84
N SER A 46 16.78 21.56 2.70
CA SER A 46 16.98 22.59 3.73
C SER A 46 15.77 22.86 4.65
N PHE A 47 14.74 22.01 4.63
CA PHE A 47 13.52 22.29 5.38
C PHE A 47 13.55 21.78 6.83
N ALA A 48 12.95 22.56 7.75
CA ALA A 48 12.83 22.19 9.16
C ALA A 48 12.04 20.89 9.34
N ARG A 49 12.45 20.05 10.30
CA ARG A 49 11.71 18.81 10.65
C ARG A 49 10.29 19.17 11.05
N VAL A 50 9.31 18.61 10.34
CA VAL A 50 7.91 18.79 10.70
C VAL A 50 7.43 17.61 11.54
N SER A 51 6.72 17.89 12.63
CA SER A 51 6.12 16.88 13.49
C SER A 51 5.10 16.03 12.73
N ASP A 52 4.98 14.77 13.16
CA ASP A 52 3.96 13.82 12.67
C ASP A 52 3.91 13.68 11.14
N LEU A 53 5.07 13.85 10.47
CA LEU A 53 5.16 13.77 9.02
C LEU A 53 4.77 12.38 8.49
N SER A 54 5.10 11.30 9.20
CA SER A 54 4.68 9.94 8.84
C SER A 54 3.15 9.80 8.78
N THR A 55 2.42 10.44 9.68
CA THR A 55 0.94 10.48 9.65
C THR A 55 0.44 11.18 8.38
N SER A 56 1.03 12.32 8.01
CA SER A 56 0.68 13.02 6.77
C SER A 56 1.01 12.19 5.52
N ILE A 57 2.20 11.57 5.48
CA ILE A 57 2.63 10.69 4.37
C ILE A 57 1.67 9.50 4.25
N CYS A 58 1.35 8.84 5.37
CA CYS A 58 0.41 7.73 5.41
C CYS A 58 -0.94 8.11 4.79
N ALA A 59 -1.50 9.27 5.19
CA ALA A 59 -2.76 9.76 4.64
C ALA A 59 -2.66 10.01 3.13
N VAL A 60 -1.60 10.66 2.65
CA VAL A 60 -1.44 10.92 1.21
C VAL A 60 -1.26 9.62 0.42
N LEU A 61 -0.46 8.67 0.91
CA LEU A 61 -0.29 7.37 0.27
C LEU A 61 -1.61 6.61 0.15
N ILE A 62 -2.45 6.62 1.20
CA ILE A 62 -3.78 6.00 1.15
C ILE A 62 -4.68 6.72 0.15
N ALA A 63 -4.69 8.06 0.17
CA ALA A 63 -5.48 8.85 -0.77
C ALA A 63 -5.15 8.50 -2.22
N SER A 64 -3.85 8.42 -2.55
CA SER A 64 -3.37 8.10 -3.89
C SER A 64 -3.60 6.63 -4.25
N ALA A 65 -3.24 5.69 -3.37
CA ALA A 65 -3.34 4.25 -3.64
C ALA A 65 -4.79 3.77 -3.76
N CYS A 66 -5.71 4.34 -2.97
CA CYS A 66 -7.12 4.01 -3.01
C CYS A 66 -7.93 4.86 -3.99
N ASN A 67 -7.31 5.82 -4.70
CA ASN A 67 -7.97 6.73 -5.64
C ASN A 67 -9.15 7.52 -5.02
N ILE A 68 -9.07 7.86 -3.72
CA ILE A 68 -10.13 8.57 -2.98
C ILE A 68 -9.88 10.08 -2.84
N GLY A 69 -8.66 10.54 -3.17
CA GLY A 69 -8.21 11.90 -2.92
C GLY A 69 -8.05 12.21 -1.43
N ILE A 70 -7.50 13.37 -1.09
CA ILE A 70 -7.17 13.71 0.32
C ILE A 70 -8.39 14.13 1.15
N THR A 71 -9.48 14.57 0.51
CA THR A 71 -10.66 15.17 1.19
C THR A 71 -11.25 14.27 2.29
N PRO A 72 -11.44 12.95 2.09
CA PRO A 72 -11.96 12.05 3.14
C PRO A 72 -11.03 11.90 4.36
N LEU A 73 -9.75 12.24 4.23
CA LEU A 73 -8.74 12.10 5.27
C LEU A 73 -8.44 13.42 6.00
N VAL A 74 -9.06 14.53 5.56
CA VAL A 74 -8.86 15.84 6.19
C VAL A 74 -9.52 15.88 7.56
N ARG A 75 -8.73 16.27 8.57
CA ARG A 75 -9.21 16.54 9.92
C ARG A 75 -8.68 17.90 10.39
N SER A 76 -9.57 18.83 10.69
CA SER A 76 -9.20 20.19 11.12
C SER A 76 -8.65 20.25 12.54
N ASP A 77 -9.00 19.27 13.37
CA ASP A 77 -8.55 19.12 14.76
C ASP A 77 -7.17 18.48 14.89
N VAL A 78 -6.63 17.91 13.79
CA VAL A 78 -5.34 17.23 13.77
C VAL A 78 -4.43 17.92 12.76
N THR A 79 -3.39 18.63 13.23
CA THR A 79 -2.49 19.41 12.37
C THR A 79 -1.85 18.59 11.24
N ALA A 80 -1.48 17.33 11.52
CA ALA A 80 -0.90 16.41 10.53
C ALA A 80 -1.87 16.04 9.38
N LEU A 81 -3.18 16.19 9.60
CA LEU A 81 -4.25 15.85 8.66
C LEU A 81 -5.00 17.09 8.17
N ALA A 82 -4.52 18.30 8.48
CA ALA A 82 -5.10 19.52 7.94
C ALA A 82 -4.98 19.54 6.42
N ARG A 83 -5.98 20.08 5.71
CA ARG A 83 -5.99 20.09 4.23
C ARG A 83 -4.71 20.67 3.63
N GLY A 84 -4.29 21.85 4.10
CA GLY A 84 -3.06 22.49 3.62
C GLY A 84 -1.82 21.66 3.90
N ARG A 85 -1.78 20.94 5.02
CA ARG A 85 -0.70 20.02 5.37
C ARG A 85 -0.62 18.86 4.38
N LEU A 86 -1.74 18.20 4.09
CA LEU A 86 -1.77 17.06 3.17
C LEU A 86 -1.43 17.47 1.73
N THR A 87 -1.99 18.58 1.23
CA THR A 87 -1.64 19.11 -0.09
C THR A 87 -0.15 19.45 -0.20
N TRP A 88 0.42 20.07 0.84
CA TRP A 88 1.85 20.38 0.87
C TRP A 88 2.72 19.12 0.87
N VAL A 89 2.35 18.08 1.63
CA VAL A 89 3.07 16.80 1.64
C VAL A 89 2.99 16.11 0.28
N GLU A 90 1.81 16.04 -0.32
CA GLU A 90 1.60 15.47 -1.65
C GLU A 90 2.51 16.11 -2.70
N GLN A 91 2.61 17.44 -2.70
CA GLN A 91 3.41 18.18 -3.67
C GLN A 91 4.93 18.10 -3.43
N ASN A 92 5.36 18.06 -2.17
CA ASN A 92 6.78 18.26 -1.82
C ASN A 92 7.50 16.98 -1.38
N TYR A 93 6.78 15.87 -1.13
CA TYR A 93 7.36 14.63 -0.62
C TYR A 93 7.06 13.40 -1.49
N ILE A 94 5.88 13.33 -2.12
CA ILE A 94 5.50 12.20 -2.96
C ILE A 94 6.01 12.42 -4.38
N ARG A 95 7.09 11.74 -4.74
CA ARG A 95 7.77 11.87 -6.04
C ARG A 95 8.21 10.49 -6.53
N PRO A 96 8.39 10.27 -7.85
CA PRO A 96 8.80 8.97 -8.37
C PRO A 96 10.05 8.40 -7.69
N GLU A 97 11.06 9.23 -7.45
CA GLU A 97 12.30 8.82 -6.81
C GLU A 97 12.14 8.47 -5.33
N THR A 98 11.26 9.16 -4.58
CA THR A 98 10.98 8.82 -3.17
C THR A 98 10.18 7.52 -3.08
N LEU A 99 9.22 7.31 -3.99
CA LEU A 99 8.47 6.06 -4.12
C LEU A 99 9.36 4.86 -4.45
N VAL A 100 10.31 5.02 -5.37
CA VAL A 100 11.26 3.95 -5.72
C VAL A 100 12.13 3.56 -4.52
N ARG A 101 12.68 4.53 -3.79
CA ARG A 101 13.49 4.24 -2.59
C ARG A 101 12.66 3.64 -1.45
N ALA A 102 11.48 4.17 -1.21
CA ALA A 102 10.52 3.61 -0.24
C ALA A 102 10.18 2.15 -0.58
N ASN A 103 9.93 1.84 -1.86
CA ASN A 103 9.67 0.48 -2.30
C ASN A 103 10.88 -0.44 -2.12
N ALA A 104 12.10 0.04 -2.37
CA ALA A 104 13.31 -0.73 -2.11
C ALA A 104 13.41 -1.14 -0.63
N ARG A 105 13.12 -0.23 0.32
CA ARG A 105 13.06 -0.56 1.76
C ARG A 105 12.06 -1.65 2.08
N LEU A 106 10.87 -1.60 1.46
CA LEU A 106 9.82 -2.60 1.67
C LEU A 106 10.24 -3.96 1.11
N VAL A 107 10.81 -3.99 -0.09
CA VAL A 107 11.33 -5.21 -0.73
C VAL A 107 12.46 -5.80 0.12
N ASP A 108 13.42 -4.99 0.55
CA ASP A 108 14.53 -5.43 1.41
C ASP A 108 13.99 -6.06 2.70
N ALA A 109 13.03 -5.43 3.37
CA ALA A 109 12.41 -6.01 4.57
C ALA A 109 11.66 -7.33 4.26
N GLN A 110 10.95 -7.40 3.14
CA GLN A 110 10.22 -8.61 2.73
C GLN A 110 11.17 -9.78 2.45
N THR A 111 12.36 -9.53 1.87
CA THR A 111 13.35 -10.60 1.60
C THR A 111 13.87 -11.28 2.87
N GLN A 112 13.74 -10.64 4.03
CA GLN A 112 14.15 -11.22 5.31
C GLN A 112 13.09 -12.15 5.94
N ILE A 113 11.89 -12.23 5.36
CA ILE A 113 10.83 -13.11 5.85
C ILE A 113 11.17 -14.57 5.47
N ALA A 114 11.22 -15.46 6.46
CA ALA A 114 11.56 -16.88 6.25
C ALA A 114 10.68 -17.58 5.18
N LEU A 115 9.40 -17.21 5.13
CA LEU A 115 8.49 -17.70 4.10
C LEU A 115 8.89 -17.23 2.70
N ALA A 116 9.28 -15.95 2.55
CA ALA A 116 9.77 -15.42 1.28
C ALA A 116 11.06 -16.13 0.83
N GLN A 117 11.98 -16.38 1.76
CA GLN A 117 13.22 -17.13 1.49
C GLN A 117 12.94 -18.58 1.05
N THR A 118 11.89 -19.20 1.60
CA THR A 118 11.47 -20.56 1.22
C THR A 118 10.85 -20.59 -0.18
N TRP A 119 10.16 -19.52 -0.60
CA TRP A 119 9.52 -19.42 -1.91
C TRP A 119 10.48 -19.05 -3.05
N GLY A 120 11.71 -18.63 -2.74
CA GLY A 120 12.79 -18.41 -3.71
C GLY A 120 13.44 -17.03 -3.59
N GLY A 121 14.67 -16.89 -4.09
CA GLY A 121 15.49 -15.69 -3.97
C GLY A 121 15.10 -14.50 -4.86
N GLY A 122 13.90 -14.50 -5.45
CA GLY A 122 13.44 -13.45 -6.36
C GLY A 122 13.94 -13.55 -7.81
N GLU A 123 14.70 -14.60 -8.15
CA GLU A 123 15.21 -14.84 -9.52
C GLU A 123 14.15 -15.41 -10.48
N VAL A 124 13.10 -16.03 -9.92
CA VAL A 124 11.97 -16.61 -10.66
C VAL A 124 10.67 -16.04 -10.11
N ALA A 125 9.87 -15.46 -11.00
CA ALA A 125 8.52 -14.99 -10.69
C ALA A 125 7.49 -15.91 -11.34
N SER A 126 6.62 -16.52 -10.53
CA SER A 126 5.42 -17.20 -11.04
C SER A 126 4.28 -16.19 -11.14
N ALA A 127 4.17 -15.53 -12.29
CA ALA A 127 3.04 -14.65 -12.59
C ALA A 127 1.89 -15.49 -13.16
N ASP A 128 1.01 -16.00 -12.30
CA ASP A 128 -0.29 -16.47 -12.77
C ASP A 128 -1.17 -15.23 -13.03
N GLY A 129 -1.58 -15.03 -14.28
CA GLY A 129 -2.42 -13.91 -14.65
C GLY A 129 -3.79 -14.10 -14.03
N LEU A 130 -4.11 -13.34 -12.98
CA LEU A 130 -5.44 -13.32 -12.38
C LEU A 130 -6.49 -12.96 -13.44
N ARG A 131 -7.20 -13.98 -13.94
CA ARG A 131 -8.33 -13.82 -14.84
C ARG A 131 -9.57 -13.51 -14.02
N PHE A 132 -9.84 -12.24 -13.78
CA PHE A 132 -11.12 -11.83 -13.20
C PHE A 132 -12.20 -11.80 -14.28
N VAL A 133 -13.33 -12.47 -14.01
CA VAL A 133 -14.53 -12.37 -14.85
C VAL A 133 -15.19 -11.04 -14.55
N VAL A 134 -15.17 -10.12 -15.51
CA VAL A 134 -15.92 -8.86 -15.39
C VAL A 134 -17.40 -9.18 -15.63
N PRO A 135 -18.31 -8.93 -14.66
CA PRO A 135 -19.73 -9.29 -14.80
C PRO A 135 -20.45 -8.42 -15.85
N VAL A 136 -19.86 -7.31 -16.27
CA VAL A 136 -20.42 -6.38 -17.24
C VAL A 136 -19.69 -6.51 -18.58
N ARG A 137 -20.43 -6.80 -19.65
CA ARG A 137 -19.92 -6.69 -21.03
C ARG A 137 -19.69 -5.21 -21.33
N THR A 138 -18.45 -4.74 -21.18
CA THR A 138 -18.06 -3.41 -21.64
C THR A 138 -17.57 -3.51 -23.08
N LEU A 139 -17.79 -2.45 -23.87
CA LEU A 139 -17.35 -2.37 -25.27
C LEU A 139 -15.84 -2.61 -25.46
N ASN A 140 -15.05 -2.42 -24.40
CA ASN A 140 -13.60 -2.58 -24.38
C ASN A 140 -13.13 -3.89 -23.72
N ALA A 141 -14.05 -4.78 -23.30
CA ALA A 141 -13.69 -6.08 -22.74
C ALA A 141 -13.32 -7.06 -23.88
N GLY A 142 -12.03 -7.14 -24.19
CA GLY A 142 -11.48 -8.16 -25.09
C GLY A 142 -11.08 -9.43 -24.34
N PRO A 143 -11.25 -10.62 -24.93
CA PRO A 143 -10.69 -11.84 -24.37
C PRO A 143 -9.16 -11.75 -24.30
N ASN A 144 -8.55 -12.24 -23.22
CA ASN A 144 -7.11 -12.42 -23.15
C ASN A 144 -6.73 -13.61 -24.05
N SER A 145 -6.22 -13.33 -25.26
CA SER A 145 -5.80 -14.35 -26.21
C SER A 145 -4.58 -15.09 -25.68
N LYS A 146 -4.72 -16.41 -25.49
CA LYS A 146 -3.61 -17.34 -25.68
C LYS A 146 -3.65 -17.81 -27.12
#